data_AF-A0A914ZQF7-F1
#
_entry.id   AF-A0A914ZQF7-F1
#
_cell.length_a   1.000
_cell.length_b   1.000
_cell.length_c   1.000
_cell.angle_alpha   90.00
_cell.angle_beta   90.00
_cell.angle_gamma   90.00
#
_symmetry.space_group_name_H-M   'P 1'
#
loop_
_entity.id
_entity.type
_entity.pdbx_description
1 polymer ?
#
loop_
_entity_poly.entity_id
_entity_poly.type
_entity_poly.pdbx_seq_one_letter_code
_entity_poly.pdbx_strand_id
1 'polypeptide(L)'
;FICRFDLIQRFVVCGMSLAFPLIFLFLLFKPIVTTLRSFSEHTVLTFIENAAKTNISEKCAKSLQMVGPFLSAYDTIVDQKEFLISSYSVGMTNAVDGRDQFRWAHMMSRCQAVAAERSYSISENPTEYCVGRSANKDDPNTYGVCLPQPCHNDRYRLLEEWISLVRNSSHTKEAETVICQRSRKEKEWYEMWPPLLDFCITFTFILIIGLATAYDMARGGAMAECGQSSTIKQIFLA
;
A
#
# COMPACT_ATOMS: atom_id res chain seq x y z
N PHE A 1 15.04 -59.68 3.56
CA PHE A 1 15.20 -58.67 4.64
C PHE A 1 16.49 -57.86 4.54
N ILE A 2 17.19 -57.86 3.39
CA ILE A 2 18.37 -57.03 3.13
C ILE A 2 18.14 -56.48 1.71
N CYS A 3 17.65 -55.24 1.60
CA CYS A 3 17.51 -54.43 0.37
C CYS A 3 16.69 -53.16 0.63
N ARG A 4 16.05 -53.00 1.80
CA ARG A 4 15.20 -51.85 2.13
C ARG A 4 15.87 -50.74 2.96
N PHE A 5 17.12 -50.92 3.38
CA PHE A 5 17.82 -49.99 4.27
C PHE A 5 18.72 -48.98 3.54
N ASP A 6 19.18 -49.28 2.32
CA ASP A 6 20.10 -48.39 1.56
C ASP A 6 19.41 -47.17 0.93
N LEU A 7 18.10 -47.23 0.69
CA LEU A 7 17.38 -46.13 0.01
C LEU A 7 17.10 -44.95 0.95
N ILE A 8 16.91 -45.22 2.25
CA ILE A 8 16.60 -44.21 3.27
C ILE A 8 17.88 -43.41 3.62
N GLN A 9 19.04 -44.07 3.63
CA GLN A 9 20.31 -43.44 4.00
C GLN A 9 20.81 -42.48 2.91
N ARG A 10 20.48 -42.70 1.63
CA ARG A 10 20.78 -41.76 0.52
C ARG A 10 19.87 -40.53 0.49
N PHE A 11 18.61 -40.65 0.93
CA PHE A 11 17.67 -39.52 0.96
C PHE A 11 18.01 -38.49 2.05
N VAL A 12 18.47 -38.95 3.21
CA VAL A 12 18.86 -38.07 4.34
C VAL A 12 20.12 -37.27 4.03
N VAL A 13 21.11 -37.89 3.38
CA VAL A 13 22.38 -37.22 3.01
C VAL A 13 22.18 -36.19 1.89
N CYS A 14 21.27 -36.45 0.94
CA CYS A 14 20.97 -35.50 -0.14
C CYS A 14 20.10 -34.31 0.34
N GLY A 15 19.16 -34.55 1.27
CA GLY A 15 18.34 -33.49 1.87
C GLY A 15 19.13 -32.50 2.73
N MET A 16 20.13 -32.98 3.48
CA MET A 16 20.99 -32.10 4.28
C MET A 16 21.99 -31.29 3.43
N SER A 17 22.40 -31.81 2.26
CA SER A 17 23.38 -31.14 1.39
C SER A 17 22.81 -29.97 0.59
N LEU A 18 21.48 -29.88 0.41
CA LEU A 18 20.81 -28.75 -0.25
C LEU A 18 20.32 -27.68 0.74
N ALA A 19 20.05 -28.06 1.99
CA ALA A 19 19.63 -27.11 3.03
C ALA A 19 20.78 -26.16 3.44
N PHE A 20 22.01 -26.69 3.53
CA PHE A 20 23.17 -25.90 3.94
C PHE A 20 23.51 -24.73 2.99
N PRO A 21 23.57 -24.90 1.65
CA PRO A 21 23.81 -23.78 0.74
C PRO A 21 22.64 -22.79 0.69
N LEU A 22 21.38 -23.23 0.87
CA LEU A 22 20.23 -22.33 0.95
C LEU A 22 20.24 -21.45 2.21
N ILE A 23 20.58 -22.03 3.36
CA ILE A 23 20.73 -21.29 4.62
C ILE A 23 21.93 -20.34 4.53
N PHE A 24 23.04 -20.76 3.92
CA PHE A 24 24.21 -19.92 3.71
C PHE A 24 23.91 -18.76 2.72
N LEU A 25 23.11 -19.01 1.68
CA LEU A 25 22.61 -17.98 0.77
C LEU A 25 21.71 -16.96 1.52
N PHE A 26 20.79 -17.44 2.38
CA PHE A 26 19.95 -16.59 3.23
C PHE A 26 20.75 -15.76 4.24
N LEU A 27 21.87 -16.29 4.74
CA LEU A 27 22.77 -15.57 5.66
C LEU A 27 23.67 -14.55 4.94
N LEU A 28 23.98 -14.77 3.65
CA LEU A 28 24.75 -13.84 2.81
C LEU A 28 23.89 -12.67 2.33
N PHE A 29 22.60 -12.89 2.07
CA PHE A 29 21.65 -11.81 1.85
C PHE A 29 21.24 -11.22 3.19
N LYS A 30 22.03 -10.27 3.73
CA LYS A 30 21.50 -9.35 4.73
C LYS A 30 20.24 -8.72 4.13
N PRO A 31 19.04 -8.93 4.69
CA PRO A 31 17.89 -8.19 4.22
C PRO A 31 18.23 -6.72 4.47
N ILE A 32 18.37 -5.95 3.38
CA ILE A 32 18.37 -4.51 3.47
C ILE A 32 16.94 -4.19 3.92
N VAL A 33 16.74 -4.12 5.23
CA VAL A 33 15.51 -3.62 5.81
C VAL A 33 15.57 -2.11 5.66
N THR A 34 15.29 -1.61 4.46
CA THR A 34 14.95 -0.20 4.28
C THR A 34 13.66 0.02 5.04
N THR A 35 13.71 0.67 6.20
CA THR A 35 12.54 1.02 6.99
C THR A 35 12.14 2.46 6.70
N LEU A 36 10.88 2.70 6.29
CA LEU A 36 10.26 4.02 6.38
C LEU A 36 10.47 4.54 7.80
N ARG A 37 10.92 5.79 7.88
CA ARG A 37 11.12 6.46 9.16
C ARG A 37 9.74 6.85 9.69
N SER A 38 9.37 6.29 10.84
CA SER A 38 8.21 6.71 11.62
C SER A 38 8.58 7.88 12.54
N PHE A 39 7.56 8.63 12.96
CA PHE A 39 7.73 9.82 13.79
C PHE A 39 7.04 9.66 15.14
N SER A 40 7.54 10.40 16.13
CA SER A 40 6.90 10.49 17.44
C SER A 40 5.62 11.31 17.36
N GLU A 41 4.69 11.06 18.27
CA GLU A 41 3.46 11.84 18.41
C GLU A 41 3.75 13.35 18.51
N HIS A 42 4.72 13.73 19.35
CA HIS A 42 5.11 15.12 19.54
C HIS A 42 5.51 15.81 18.24
N THR A 43 6.29 15.13 17.37
CA THR A 43 6.74 15.68 16.09
C THR A 43 5.58 15.98 15.16
N VAL A 44 4.63 15.05 15.06
CA VAL A 44 3.46 15.17 14.18
C VAL A 44 2.49 16.24 14.68
N LEU A 45 2.20 16.27 15.98
CA LEU A 45 1.32 17.29 16.55
C LEU A 45 1.94 18.69 16.47
N THR A 46 3.25 18.82 16.71
CA THR A 46 3.98 20.08 16.52
C THR A 46 3.87 20.57 15.08
N PHE A 47 4.00 19.66 14.10
CA PHE A 47 3.78 19.99 12.70
C PHE A 47 2.36 20.53 12.46
N ILE A 48 1.32 19.84 12.92
CA ILE A 48 -0.08 20.24 12.72
C ILE A 48 -0.35 21.62 13.33
N GLU A 49 0.13 21.87 14.55
CA GLU A 49 -0.05 23.15 15.24
C GLU A 49 0.68 24.31 14.55
N ASN A 50 1.89 24.06 14.05
CA ASN A 50 2.66 25.07 13.32
C ASN A 50 2.05 25.34 11.94
N ALA A 51 1.68 24.28 11.22
CA ALA A 51 1.01 24.36 9.93
C ALA A 51 -0.29 25.16 10.01
N ALA A 52 -1.09 24.97 11.06
CA ALA A 52 -2.32 25.72 11.29
C ALA A 52 -2.13 27.24 11.44
N LYS A 53 -0.91 27.70 11.81
CA LYS A 53 -0.56 29.12 11.97
C LYS A 53 0.09 29.72 10.72
N THR A 54 0.37 28.91 9.71
CA THR A 54 0.96 29.39 8.45
C THR A 54 -0.08 30.06 7.55
N ASN A 55 0.38 30.66 6.45
CA ASN A 55 -0.48 31.28 5.45
C ASN A 55 -1.17 30.20 4.59
N ILE A 56 -2.21 29.57 5.14
CA ILE A 56 -3.08 28.58 4.47
C ILE A 56 -4.52 29.06 4.45
N SER A 57 -5.40 28.40 3.71
CA SER A 57 -6.82 28.73 3.69
C SER A 57 -7.42 28.64 5.10
N GLU A 58 -8.32 29.57 5.44
CA GLU A 58 -9.05 29.56 6.72
C GLU A 58 -9.74 28.22 6.99
N LYS A 59 -10.31 27.60 5.95
CA LYS A 59 -10.94 26.28 6.05
C LYS A 59 -9.95 25.20 6.45
N CYS A 60 -8.74 25.23 5.89
CA CYS A 60 -7.70 24.28 6.22
C CYS A 60 -7.16 24.53 7.64
N ALA A 61 -6.86 25.78 7.99
CA ALA A 61 -6.38 26.14 9.33
C ALA A 61 -7.35 25.69 10.42
N LYS A 62 -8.66 25.94 10.23
CA LYS A 62 -9.70 25.48 11.15
C LYS A 62 -9.75 23.95 11.24
N SER A 63 -9.62 23.24 10.11
CA SER A 63 -9.63 21.78 10.08
C SER A 63 -8.40 21.18 10.79
N LEU A 64 -7.22 21.78 10.63
CA LEU A 64 -6.00 21.37 11.33
C LEU A 64 -6.10 21.62 12.83
N GLN A 65 -6.66 22.76 13.25
CA GLN A 65 -6.90 23.06 14.67
C GLN A 65 -7.89 22.08 15.31
N MET A 66 -8.83 21.51 14.53
CA MET A 66 -9.78 20.51 14.99
C MET A 66 -9.17 19.12 15.18
N VAL A 67 -7.99 18.83 14.62
CA VAL A 67 -7.36 17.50 14.76
C VAL A 67 -7.04 17.16 16.21
N GLY A 68 -6.48 18.10 16.97
CA GLY A 68 -6.16 17.88 18.40
C GLY A 68 -7.41 17.57 19.26
N PRO A 69 -8.45 18.42 19.23
CA PRO A 69 -9.73 18.14 19.87
C PRO A 69 -10.38 16.84 19.40
N PHE A 70 -10.33 16.54 18.10
CA PHE A 70 -10.85 15.29 17.55
C PHE A 70 -10.17 14.08 18.20
N LEU A 71 -8.83 14.04 18.22
CA LEU A 71 -8.07 12.93 18.82
C LEU A 71 -8.19 12.81 20.35
N SER A 72 -8.75 13.82 21.02
CA SER A 72 -8.95 13.82 22.49
C SER A 72 -10.41 13.67 22.91
N ALA A 73 -11.34 13.60 21.95
CA ALA A 73 -12.74 13.34 22.24
C ALA A 73 -12.93 11.94 22.86
N TYR A 74 -13.86 11.82 23.81
CA TYR A 74 -14.13 10.56 24.53
C TYR A 74 -14.50 9.40 23.60
N ASP A 75 -15.12 9.71 22.45
CA ASP A 75 -15.57 8.73 21.46
C ASP A 75 -14.50 8.36 20.43
N THR A 76 -13.34 9.05 20.40
CA THR A 76 -12.28 8.65 19.49
C THR A 76 -11.55 7.42 20.03
N ILE A 77 -11.53 6.39 19.20
CA ILE A 77 -10.87 5.13 19.51
C ILE A 77 -9.38 5.44 19.59
N VAL A 78 -8.68 4.96 20.63
CA VAL A 78 -7.22 5.12 20.82
C VAL A 78 -6.45 4.81 19.53
N ASP A 79 -6.95 3.85 18.76
CA ASP A 79 -6.45 3.45 17.46
C ASP A 79 -6.41 4.59 16.42
N GLN A 80 -7.36 5.53 16.40
CA GLN A 80 -7.38 6.65 15.45
C GLN A 80 -6.18 7.59 15.64
N LYS A 81 -5.78 7.80 16.89
CA LYS A 81 -4.58 8.56 17.22
C LYS A 81 -3.34 7.83 16.72
N GLU A 82 -3.23 6.54 17.00
CA GLU A 82 -2.12 5.72 16.51
C GLU A 82 -2.06 5.69 14.97
N PHE A 83 -3.21 5.57 14.31
CA PHE A 83 -3.31 5.59 12.84
C PHE A 83 -2.88 6.93 12.26
N LEU A 84 -3.24 8.05 12.89
CA LEU A 84 -2.79 9.37 12.44
C LEU A 84 -1.27 9.47 12.56
N ILE A 85 -0.70 9.20 13.74
CA ILE A 85 0.73 9.36 13.96
C ILE A 85 1.54 8.41 13.06
N SER A 86 1.10 7.16 12.91
CA SER A 86 1.79 6.16 12.09
C SER A 86 1.71 6.43 10.58
N SER A 87 0.75 7.24 10.12
CA SER A 87 0.63 7.59 8.70
C SER A 87 1.74 8.52 8.20
N TYR A 88 2.36 9.33 9.08
CA TYR A 88 3.45 10.21 8.71
C TYR A 88 4.73 9.41 8.49
N SER A 89 5.37 9.60 7.34
CA SER A 89 6.54 8.82 6.99
C SER A 89 7.50 9.50 6.03
N VAL A 90 8.77 9.10 6.09
CA VAL A 90 9.81 9.50 5.14
C VAL A 90 10.56 8.26 4.68
N GLY A 91 10.83 8.17 3.38
CA GLY A 91 11.55 7.06 2.78
C GLY A 91 12.25 7.46 1.50
N MET A 92 13.13 6.59 1.00
CA MET A 92 13.87 6.87 -0.24
C MET A 92 12.93 6.82 -1.45
N THR A 93 13.06 7.79 -2.36
CA THR A 93 12.29 7.94 -3.59
C THR A 93 12.30 6.68 -4.45
N ASN A 94 13.48 6.06 -4.63
CA ASN A 94 13.62 4.83 -5.41
C ASN A 94 12.87 3.62 -4.78
N ALA A 95 12.60 3.68 -3.48
CA ALA A 95 11.86 2.63 -2.79
C ALA A 95 10.33 2.82 -2.94
N VAL A 96 9.86 4.07 -3.09
CA VAL A 96 8.44 4.41 -3.26
C VAL A 96 7.89 3.85 -4.56
N ASP A 97 8.62 4.04 -5.65
CA ASP A 97 8.21 3.58 -6.99
C ASP A 97 8.51 2.08 -7.23
N GLY A 98 9.10 1.40 -6.23
CA GLY A 98 9.56 0.02 -6.35
C GLY A 98 9.17 -0.83 -5.14
N ARG A 99 10.17 -1.37 -4.44
CA ARG A 99 10.00 -2.41 -3.40
C ARG A 99 9.05 -2.01 -2.25
N ASP A 100 9.05 -0.74 -1.85
CA ASP A 100 8.33 -0.29 -0.64
C ASP A 100 6.91 0.23 -0.94
N GLN A 101 6.40 0.06 -2.15
CA GLN A 101 5.05 0.51 -2.53
C GLN A 101 3.96 0.02 -1.55
N PHE A 102 4.06 -1.23 -1.09
CA PHE A 102 3.13 -1.79 -0.09
C PHE A 102 3.15 -1.05 1.25
N ARG A 103 4.31 -0.49 1.62
CA ARG A 103 4.48 0.20 2.90
C ARG A 103 3.90 1.60 2.83
N TRP A 104 4.06 2.28 1.69
CA TRP A 104 3.34 3.52 1.40
C TRP A 104 1.83 3.32 1.34
N ALA A 105 1.38 2.22 0.73
CA ALA A 105 -0.04 1.84 0.73
C ALA A 105 -0.57 1.54 2.14
N HIS A 106 0.25 0.94 3.01
CA HIS A 106 -0.10 0.76 4.42
C HIS A 106 -0.18 2.09 5.18
N MET A 107 0.74 3.03 4.98
CA MET A 107 0.65 4.35 5.63
C MET A 107 -0.58 5.14 5.13
N MET A 108 -0.87 5.02 3.84
CA MET A 108 -2.09 5.55 3.24
C MET A 108 -3.33 4.95 3.91
N SER A 109 -3.40 3.62 4.06
CA SER A 109 -4.58 2.98 4.68
C SER A 109 -4.76 3.39 6.15
N ARG A 110 -3.66 3.64 6.88
CA ARG A 110 -3.72 4.22 8.23
C ARG A 110 -4.33 5.61 8.22
N CYS A 111 -3.89 6.49 7.31
CA CYS A 111 -4.48 7.83 7.17
C CYS A 111 -5.99 7.77 6.86
N GLN A 112 -6.41 6.86 5.98
CA GLN A 112 -7.83 6.67 5.66
C GLN A 112 -8.62 6.12 6.86
N ALA A 113 -8.02 5.23 7.65
CA ALA A 113 -8.64 4.70 8.85
C ALA A 113 -8.90 5.78 9.92
N VAL A 114 -8.15 6.89 9.93
CA VAL A 114 -8.40 8.04 10.83
C VAL A 114 -9.79 8.62 10.60
N ALA A 115 -10.19 8.78 9.34
CA ALA A 115 -11.52 9.28 9.00
C ALA A 115 -12.63 8.31 9.42
N ALA A 116 -12.33 7.04 9.71
CA ALA A 116 -13.31 6.02 10.10
C ALA A 116 -14.51 5.91 9.13
N GLU A 117 -14.28 6.15 7.84
CA GLU A 117 -15.30 6.04 6.82
C GLU A 117 -15.79 4.60 6.66
N ARG A 118 -17.11 4.43 6.51
CA ARG A 118 -17.73 3.14 6.21
C ARG A 118 -18.52 3.26 4.92
N SER A 119 -18.87 2.12 4.33
CA SER A 119 -19.73 2.08 3.14
C SER A 119 -21.09 2.76 3.33
N TYR A 120 -21.58 2.85 4.58
CA TYR A 120 -22.88 3.42 4.93
C TYR A 120 -22.81 4.68 5.81
N SER A 121 -21.62 5.09 6.27
CA SER A 121 -21.47 6.28 7.14
C SER A 121 -20.34 7.17 6.65
N ILE A 122 -20.69 8.44 6.42
CA ILE A 122 -19.76 9.49 5.99
C ILE A 122 -19.07 10.05 7.23
N SER A 123 -17.75 10.14 7.20
CA SER A 123 -16.99 10.78 8.27
C SER A 123 -17.29 12.28 8.36
N GLU A 124 -17.40 12.79 9.57
CA GLU A 124 -17.44 14.23 9.82
C GLU A 124 -16.08 14.89 9.53
N ASN A 125 -14.98 14.12 9.65
CA ASN A 125 -13.61 14.60 9.51
C ASN A 125 -12.85 13.77 8.46
N PRO A 126 -13.16 13.94 7.16
CA PRO A 126 -12.51 13.20 6.10
C PRO A 126 -11.03 13.58 5.96
N THR A 127 -10.19 12.58 5.69
CA THR A 127 -8.74 12.72 5.52
C THR A 127 -8.31 12.41 4.10
N GLU A 128 -7.13 12.90 3.74
CA GLU A 128 -6.41 12.55 2.51
C GLU A 128 -4.94 12.30 2.82
N TYR A 129 -4.38 11.28 2.17
CA TYR A 129 -2.97 10.96 2.28
C TYR A 129 -2.22 11.58 1.11
N CYS A 130 -1.23 12.41 1.42
CA CYS A 130 -0.42 13.11 0.44
C CYS A 130 1.01 12.60 0.47
N VAL A 131 1.56 12.33 -0.71
CA VAL A 131 2.95 11.92 -0.91
C VAL A 131 3.59 12.93 -1.85
N GLY A 132 4.80 13.38 -1.51
CA GLY A 132 5.53 14.27 -2.41
C GLY A 132 7.03 14.31 -2.18
N ARG A 133 7.69 15.02 -3.10
CA ARG A 133 9.15 15.11 -3.20
C ARG A 133 9.59 16.56 -3.12
N SER A 134 10.75 16.78 -2.50
CA SER A 134 11.39 18.09 -2.53
C SER A 134 11.87 18.41 -3.95
N ALA A 135 11.81 19.69 -4.33
CA ALA A 135 12.39 20.18 -5.58
C ALA A 135 13.92 20.11 -5.60
N ASN A 136 14.56 19.90 -4.45
CA ASN A 136 16.00 19.70 -4.38
C ASN A 136 16.37 18.30 -4.92
N LYS A 137 17.10 18.24 -6.03
CA LYS A 137 17.57 17.00 -6.64
C LYS A 137 18.55 16.22 -5.76
N ASP A 138 19.18 16.89 -4.80
CA ASP A 138 20.09 16.26 -3.84
C ASP A 138 19.32 15.53 -2.72
N ASP A 139 18.00 15.71 -2.62
CA ASP A 139 17.17 15.03 -1.64
C ASP A 139 16.59 13.73 -2.24
N PRO A 140 17.14 12.56 -1.88
CA PRO A 140 16.64 11.29 -2.39
C PRO A 140 15.37 10.85 -1.67
N ASN A 141 14.76 11.68 -0.80
CA ASN A 141 13.63 11.28 0.02
C ASN A 141 12.28 11.73 -0.56
N THR A 142 11.30 10.88 -0.30
CA THR A 142 9.88 11.15 -0.47
C THR A 142 9.23 11.24 0.90
N TYR A 143 8.26 12.13 1.02
CA TYR A 143 7.61 12.51 2.26
C TYR A 143 6.11 12.19 2.17
N GLY A 144 5.58 11.51 3.19
CA GLY A 144 4.17 11.14 3.32
C GLY A 144 3.55 11.82 4.54
N VAL A 145 2.36 12.39 4.34
CA VAL A 145 1.63 13.13 5.37
C VAL A 145 0.13 12.87 5.21
N CYS A 146 -0.57 12.76 6.34
CA CYS A 146 -2.03 12.69 6.36
C CYS A 146 -2.60 14.07 6.67
N LEU A 147 -3.54 14.55 5.86
CA LEU A 147 -4.15 15.88 5.98
C LEU A 147 -5.67 15.80 6.04
N PRO A 148 -6.36 16.75 6.68
CA PRO A 148 -7.80 16.91 6.50
C PRO A 148 -8.12 17.27 5.05
N GLN A 149 -9.18 16.70 4.48
CA GLN A 149 -9.57 16.94 3.08
C GLN A 149 -9.78 18.44 2.72
N PRO A 150 -10.26 19.33 3.62
CA PRO A 150 -10.34 20.77 3.32
C PRO A 150 -8.99 21.44 3.00
N CYS A 151 -7.88 20.78 3.32
CA CYS A 151 -6.52 21.25 3.05
C CYS A 151 -5.99 20.92 1.64
N HIS A 152 -6.80 20.30 0.78
CA HIS A 152 -6.37 19.85 -0.54
C HIS A 152 -5.68 20.92 -1.38
N ASN A 153 -6.16 22.16 -1.35
CA ASN A 153 -5.56 23.25 -2.13
C ASN A 153 -4.24 23.76 -1.53
N ASP A 154 -4.04 23.59 -0.22
CA ASP A 154 -2.85 24.03 0.52
C ASP A 154 -1.80 22.91 0.66
N ARG A 155 -2.04 21.74 0.06
CA ARG A 155 -1.20 20.54 0.16
C ARG A 155 0.29 20.78 -0.12
N TYR A 156 0.62 21.68 -1.05
CA TYR A 156 2.01 22.01 -1.36
C TYR A 156 2.67 22.68 -0.16
N ARG A 157 2.11 23.79 0.34
CA ARG A 157 2.62 24.52 1.50
C ARG A 157 2.75 23.62 2.74
N LEU A 158 1.76 22.77 2.98
CA LEU A 158 1.77 21.84 4.11
C LEU A 158 2.90 20.80 4.00
N LEU A 159 3.17 20.31 2.78
CA LEU A 159 4.28 19.40 2.56
C LEU A 159 5.63 20.11 2.71
N GLU A 160 5.75 21.35 2.23
CA GLU A 160 6.97 22.17 2.38
C GLU A 160 7.32 22.39 3.86
N GLU A 161 6.32 22.69 4.69
CA GLU A 161 6.49 22.82 6.13
C GLU A 161 6.92 21.50 6.78
N TRP A 162 6.30 20.39 6.39
CA TRP A 162 6.67 19.06 6.87
C TRP A 162 8.13 18.69 6.49
N ILE A 163 8.52 18.92 5.24
CA ILE A 163 9.89 18.72 4.76
C ILE A 163 10.85 19.58 5.59
N SER A 164 10.51 20.85 5.83
CA SER A 164 11.37 21.75 6.59
C SER A 164 11.60 21.26 8.02
N LEU A 165 10.54 20.74 8.66
CA LEU A 165 10.57 20.24 10.04
C LEU A 165 11.37 18.95 10.17
N VAL A 166 11.29 18.05 9.19
CA VAL A 166 11.99 16.75 9.24
C VAL A 166 13.44 16.86 8.78
N ARG A 167 13.72 17.69 7.77
CA ARG A 167 15.06 17.80 7.15
C ARG A 167 16.02 18.66 7.98
N ASN A 168 15.51 19.54 8.86
CA ASN A 168 16.32 20.46 9.68
C ASN A 168 17.42 21.19 8.86
N SER A 169 17.13 21.56 7.61
CA SER A 169 18.12 22.14 6.69
C SER A 169 17.67 23.49 6.15
N SER A 170 18.62 24.37 5.83
CA SER A 170 18.38 25.70 5.23
C SER A 170 18.06 25.69 3.73
N HIS A 171 18.12 24.53 3.07
CA HIS A 171 17.89 24.40 1.63
C HIS A 171 16.41 24.65 1.25
N THR A 172 16.17 24.89 -0.04
CA THR A 172 14.86 25.20 -0.61
C THR A 172 13.77 24.27 -0.07
N LYS A 173 12.69 24.90 0.41
CA LYS A 173 11.56 24.22 1.05
C LYS A 173 10.59 23.63 0.03
N GLU A 174 10.73 24.02 -1.23
CA GLU A 174 9.75 23.80 -2.30
C GLU A 174 9.50 22.32 -2.57
N ALA A 175 8.21 21.98 -2.73
CA ALA A 175 7.76 20.66 -3.13
C ALA A 175 7.49 20.65 -4.64
N GLU A 176 8.14 19.76 -5.38
CA GLU A 176 8.00 19.68 -6.85
C GLU A 176 6.75 18.90 -7.25
N THR A 177 6.55 17.74 -6.63
CA THR A 177 5.42 16.85 -6.94
C THR A 177 4.69 16.49 -5.66
N VAL A 178 3.37 16.68 -5.66
CA VAL A 178 2.49 16.32 -4.54
C VAL A 178 1.27 15.60 -5.09
N ILE A 179 1.14 14.33 -4.74
CA ILE A 179 0.02 13.47 -5.12
C ILE A 179 -0.76 13.15 -3.86
N CYS A 180 -2.05 13.45 -3.85
CA CYS A 180 -2.93 13.18 -2.72
C CYS A 180 -4.03 12.20 -3.10
N GLN A 181 -4.30 11.28 -2.19
CA GLN A 181 -5.37 10.31 -2.31
C GLN A 181 -6.32 10.45 -1.13
N ARG A 182 -7.58 10.77 -1.43
CA ARG A 182 -8.62 10.97 -0.42
C ARG A 182 -9.06 9.64 0.19
N SER A 183 -9.52 9.67 1.44
CA SER A 183 -10.20 8.55 2.07
C SER A 183 -11.46 8.19 1.29
N ARG A 184 -12.34 9.17 1.05
CA ARG A 184 -13.51 9.00 0.20
C ARG A 184 -13.25 9.44 -1.22
N LYS A 185 -13.51 8.55 -2.17
CA LYS A 185 -13.53 8.90 -3.59
C LYS A 185 -14.77 9.74 -3.89
N GLU A 186 -14.61 10.74 -4.76
CA GLU A 186 -15.74 11.58 -5.23
C GLU A 186 -16.77 10.77 -6.02
N LYS A 187 -16.32 9.67 -6.62
CA LYS A 187 -17.11 8.79 -7.48
C LYS A 187 -17.04 7.37 -6.97
N GLU A 188 -18.18 6.68 -7.07
CA GLU A 188 -18.25 5.26 -6.74
C GLU A 188 -17.52 4.41 -7.77
N TRP A 189 -17.19 3.16 -7.39
CA TRP A 189 -16.36 2.28 -8.24
C TRP A 189 -16.98 1.99 -9.61
N TYR A 190 -18.31 1.95 -9.70
CA TYR A 190 -19.06 1.71 -10.93
C TYR A 190 -19.16 2.96 -11.84
N GLU A 191 -18.82 4.14 -11.34
CA GLU A 191 -18.77 5.37 -12.13
C GLU A 191 -17.38 5.60 -12.75
N MET A 192 -16.40 4.80 -12.34
CA MET A 192 -15.04 4.83 -12.85
C MET A 192 -14.89 3.84 -14.00
N TRP A 193 -14.38 4.31 -15.14
CA TRP A 193 -14.16 3.47 -16.32
C TRP A 193 -13.16 2.32 -16.13
N PRO A 194 -12.03 2.48 -15.42
CA PRO A 194 -11.05 1.39 -15.29
C PRO A 194 -11.60 0.14 -14.58
N PRO A 195 -12.30 0.25 -13.43
CA PRO A 195 -12.93 -0.91 -12.79
C PRO A 195 -13.99 -1.61 -13.66
N LEU A 196 -14.78 -0.85 -14.42
CA LEU A 196 -15.78 -1.43 -15.33
C LEU A 196 -15.11 -2.25 -16.44
N LEU A 197 -14.02 -1.73 -17.01
CA LEU A 197 -13.27 -2.41 -18.06
C LEU A 197 -12.63 -3.71 -17.53
N ASP A 198 -12.03 -3.66 -16.35
CA ASP A 198 -11.43 -4.83 -15.70
C ASP A 198 -12.49 -5.90 -15.35
N PHE A 199 -13.66 -5.46 -14.87
CA PHE A 199 -14.81 -6.33 -14.62
C PHE A 199 -15.29 -7.02 -15.91
N CYS A 200 -15.45 -6.27 -17.00
CA CYS A 200 -15.84 -6.81 -18.30
C CYS A 200 -14.83 -7.83 -18.84
N ILE A 201 -13.53 -7.54 -18.75
CA ILE A 201 -12.46 -8.47 -19.16
C ILE A 201 -12.46 -9.73 -18.30
N THR A 202 -12.59 -9.58 -16.98
CA THR A 202 -12.65 -10.71 -16.06
C THR A 202 -13.86 -11.60 -16.37
N PHE A 203 -15.02 -10.99 -16.64
CA PHE A 203 -16.23 -11.71 -16.99
C PHE A 203 -16.11 -12.48 -18.31
N THR A 204 -15.47 -11.91 -19.34
CA THR A 204 -15.23 -12.63 -20.60
C THR A 204 -14.29 -13.82 -20.40
N PHE A 205 -13.24 -13.69 -19.58
CA PHE A 205 -12.38 -14.83 -19.23
C PHE A 205 -13.15 -15.94 -18.50
N ILE A 206 -14.00 -15.58 -17.54
CA ILE A 206 -14.85 -16.55 -16.83
C ILE A 206 -15.78 -17.28 -17.80
N LEU A 207 -16.38 -16.56 -18.76
CA LEU A 207 -17.23 -17.17 -19.79
C LEU A 207 -16.45 -18.14 -20.69
N ILE A 208 -15.25 -17.74 -21.15
CA ILE A 208 -14.41 -18.60 -22.00
C ILE A 208 -14.03 -19.88 -21.25
N ILE A 209 -13.59 -19.75 -20.00
CA ILE A 209 -13.23 -20.90 -19.15
C ILE A 209 -14.47 -21.77 -18.90
N GLY A 210 -15.62 -21.17 -18.61
CA GLY A 210 -16.87 -21.88 -18.40
C GLY A 210 -17.32 -22.69 -19.62
N LEU A 211 -17.27 -22.08 -20.81
CA LEU A 211 -17.59 -22.76 -22.08
C LEU A 211 -16.58 -23.86 -22.42
N ALA A 212 -15.28 -23.61 -22.23
CA ALA A 212 -14.24 -24.62 -22.44
C ALA A 212 -14.43 -25.83 -21.51
N THR A 213 -14.76 -25.57 -20.23
CA THR A 213 -15.02 -26.62 -19.23
C THR A 213 -16.29 -27.39 -19.56
N ALA A 214 -17.38 -26.72 -19.94
CA ALA A 214 -18.62 -27.36 -20.36
C ALA A 214 -18.41 -28.22 -21.61
N TYR A 215 -17.63 -27.73 -22.57
CA TYR A 215 -17.25 -28.47 -23.76
C TYR A 215 -16.37 -29.70 -23.44
N ASP A 216 -15.38 -29.58 -22.55
CA ASP A 216 -14.56 -30.71 -22.11
C ASP A 216 -15.38 -31.74 -21.31
N MET A 217 -16.38 -31.33 -20.52
CA MET A 217 -17.27 -32.29 -19.86
C MET A 217 -18.18 -33.00 -20.85
N ALA A 218 -18.81 -32.25 -21.77
CA ALA A 218 -19.73 -32.81 -22.77
C ALA A 218 -19.01 -33.76 -23.74
N ARG A 219 -17.77 -33.43 -24.13
CA ARG A 219 -16.97 -34.20 -25.10
C ARG A 219 -16.00 -35.17 -24.44
N GLY A 220 -15.54 -34.90 -23.22
CA GLY A 220 -14.73 -35.78 -22.39
C GLY A 220 -15.51 -36.99 -21.89
N GLY A 221 -16.83 -36.85 -21.67
CA GLY A 221 -17.71 -38.01 -21.51
C GLY A 221 -17.71 -38.92 -22.75
N ALA A 222 -17.74 -38.33 -23.95
CA ALA A 222 -17.67 -39.07 -25.21
C ALA A 222 -16.25 -39.61 -25.56
N MET A 223 -15.18 -38.98 -25.06
CA MET A 223 -13.80 -39.46 -25.27
C MET A 223 -13.34 -40.49 -24.22
N ALA A 224 -13.94 -40.50 -23.02
CA ALA A 224 -13.73 -41.56 -22.03
C ALA A 224 -14.22 -42.93 -22.51
N GLU A 225 -15.27 -42.97 -23.35
CA GLU A 225 -15.72 -44.19 -24.04
C GLU A 225 -14.79 -44.62 -25.20
N CYS A 226 -13.98 -43.70 -25.74
CA CYS A 226 -13.10 -43.94 -26.89
C CYS A 226 -11.59 -44.03 -26.55
N GLY A 227 -11.18 -43.93 -25.29
CA GLY A 227 -9.79 -44.16 -24.85
C GLY A 227 -8.75 -43.18 -25.38
N GLN A 228 -9.13 -41.97 -25.83
CA GLN A 228 -8.20 -40.94 -26.30
C GLN A 228 -8.25 -39.68 -25.44
N SER A 229 -7.11 -39.32 -24.86
CA SER A 229 -6.92 -38.09 -24.09
C SER A 229 -6.91 -36.87 -25.02
N SER A 230 -7.82 -35.93 -24.77
CA SER A 230 -7.97 -34.67 -25.52
C SER A 230 -6.66 -33.86 -25.60
N THR A 231 -6.29 -33.47 -26.82
CA THR A 231 -5.12 -32.64 -27.17
C THR A 231 -5.09 -31.28 -26.47
N ILE A 232 -6.25 -30.76 -26.03
CA ILE A 232 -6.34 -29.48 -25.31
C ILE A 232 -5.66 -29.57 -23.93
N LYS A 233 -5.70 -30.72 -23.25
CA LYS A 233 -5.00 -30.92 -21.98
C LYS A 233 -3.47 -30.88 -22.14
N GLN A 234 -2.94 -31.23 -23.31
CA GLN A 234 -1.50 -31.15 -23.57
C GLN A 234 -1.00 -29.72 -23.83
N ILE A 235 -1.86 -28.81 -24.27
CA ILE A 235 -1.47 -27.42 -24.56
C ILE A 235 -1.55 -26.55 -23.30
N PHE A 236 -2.49 -26.83 -22.38
CA PHE A 236 -2.67 -26.04 -21.16
C PHE A 236 -1.91 -26.54 -19.92
N LEU A 237 -1.40 -27.78 -19.94
CA LEU A 237 -0.61 -28.37 -18.84
C LEU A 237 0.87 -28.57 -19.20
N ALA A 238 1.32 -27.99 -20.32
CA ALA A 238 2.73 -27.91 -20.70
C ALA A 238 3.32 -26.55 -20.34
#